data_AF-G5NJY9-F1
#
_entry.id   AF-G5NJY9-F1
#
_cell.length_a   1.000
_cell.length_b   1.000
_cell.length_c   1.000
_cell.angle_alpha   90.00
_cell.angle_beta   90.00
_cell.angle_gamma   90.00
#
_symmetry.space_group_name_H-M   'P 1'
#
loop_
_entity.id
_entity.type
_entity.pdbx_description
1 polymer ?
#
loop_
_entity_poly.entity_id
_entity_poly.type
_entity_poly.pdbx_seq_one_letter_code
_entity_poly.pdbx_strand_id
1 'polypeptide(L)' 'KPLPPGIAKKTVPASMLGQLPYYPGYEWKIVGDNLVLIALSTAVVTAIINGVFD' A
#
# COMPACT_ATOMS: atom_id res chain seq x y z
N LYS A 1 16.76 2.16 4.20
CA LYS A 1 16.28 2.70 5.50
C LYS A 1 14.88 2.12 5.73
N PRO A 2 14.64 1.36 6.82
CA PRO A 2 13.30 0.83 7.09
C PRO A 2 12.31 1.99 7.22
N LEU A 3 11.06 1.75 6.79
CA LEU A 3 9.99 2.74 6.81
C LEU A 3 9.84 3.38 8.21
N PRO A 4 9.53 4.70 8.29
CA PRO A 4 9.48 5.41 9.57
C PRO A 4 8.55 4.72 10.58
N PRO A 5 8.93 4.65 11.86
CA PRO A 5 8.23 3.86 12.90
C PRO A 5 6.81 4.34 13.25
N GLY A 6 6.28 5.39 12.60
CA GLY A 6 4.88 5.83 12.73
C GLY A 6 3.90 5.16 11.75
N ILE A 7 4.40 4.47 10.72
CA ILE A 7 3.57 3.76 9.74
C ILE A 7 3.59 2.27 10.09
N ALA A 8 2.69 1.84 10.98
CA ALA A 8 2.45 0.43 11.21
C ALA A 8 1.91 -0.18 9.91
N LYS A 9 2.77 -0.89 9.16
CA LYS A 9 2.40 -1.60 7.94
C LYS A 9 1.30 -2.61 8.27
N LYS A 10 0.07 -2.35 7.85
CA LYS A 10 -0.98 -3.36 7.83
C LYS A 10 -1.04 -3.97 6.43
N THR A 11 -1.07 -5.30 6.39
CA THR A 11 -1.24 -6.05 5.16
C THR A 11 -2.66 -5.84 4.64
N VAL A 12 -2.83 -5.64 3.34
CA VAL A 12 -4.15 -5.52 2.72
C VAL A 12 -4.89 -6.86 2.82
N PRO A 13 -6.16 -6.89 3.24
CA PRO A 13 -6.95 -8.13 3.27
C PRO A 13 -7.04 -8.79 1.89
N ALA A 14 -6.98 -10.12 1.84
CA ALA A 14 -7.00 -10.89 0.59
C ALA A 14 -8.26 -10.63 -0.26
N SER A 15 -9.42 -10.42 0.39
CA SER A 15 -10.70 -10.09 -0.25
C SER A 15 -10.68 -8.75 -0.99
N MET A 16 -9.84 -7.81 -0.54
CA MET A 16 -9.65 -6.51 -1.16
C MET A 16 -8.55 -6.55 -2.21
N LEU A 17 -7.45 -7.28 -1.94
CA LEU A 17 -6.37 -7.50 -2.91
C LEU A 17 -6.88 -8.07 -4.24
N GLY A 18 -7.85 -8.99 -4.20
CA GLY A 18 -8.46 -9.56 -5.41
C GLY A 18 -9.27 -8.56 -6.25
N GLN A 19 -9.61 -7.39 -5.71
CA GLN A 19 -10.36 -6.34 -6.39
C GLN A 19 -9.46 -5.19 -6.87
N LEU A 20 -8.19 -5.18 -6.46
CA LEU A 20 -7.25 -4.14 -6.80
C LEU A 20 -6.48 -4.49 -8.08
N PRO A 21 -6.13 -3.50 -8.92
CA PRO A 21 -5.28 -3.74 -10.07
C PRO A 21 -3.91 -4.30 -9.66
N TYR A 22 -3.45 -5.32 -10.38
CA TYR A 22 -2.12 -5.90 -10.18
C TYR A 22 -1.09 -5.21 -11.08
N TYR A 23 -0.03 -4.70 -10.46
CA TYR A 23 1.11 -4.10 -11.16
C TYR A 23 2.38 -4.91 -10.84
N PRO A 24 3.02 -5.57 -11.82
CA PRO A 24 4.25 -6.32 -11.60
C PRO A 24 5.34 -5.45 -10.97
N GLY A 25 5.94 -5.91 -9.88
CA GLY A 25 6.96 -5.16 -9.15
C GLY A 25 6.43 -4.10 -8.20
N TYR A 26 5.13 -4.06 -7.94
CA TYR A 26 4.50 -3.18 -6.96
C TYR A 26 3.66 -3.97 -5.96
N GLU A 27 3.43 -3.38 -4.79
CA GLU A 27 2.64 -3.96 -3.70
C GLU A 27 1.69 -2.91 -3.12
N TRP A 28 0.43 -3.29 -2.92
CA TRP A 28 -0.56 -2.48 -2.20
C TRP A 28 -0.34 -2.59 -0.69
N LYS A 29 -0.29 -1.46 0.02
CA LYS A 29 -0.19 -1.39 1.48
C LYS A 29 -1.17 -0.42 2.08
N ILE A 30 -1.59 -0.72 3.31
CA ILE A 30 -2.39 0.20 4.13
C ILE A 30 -1.42 1.06 4.95
N VAL A 31 -1.62 2.38 4.87
CA VAL A 31 -0.85 3.40 5.58
C VAL A 31 -1.82 4.39 6.22
N GLY A 32 -2.04 4.26 7.53
CA GLY A 32 -3.17 4.94 8.19
C GLY A 32 -4.49 4.45 7.58
N ASP A 33 -5.32 5.39 7.12
CA ASP A 33 -6.62 5.12 6.47
C ASP A 33 -6.54 5.14 4.93
N ASN A 34 -5.31 5.12 4.41
CA ASN A 34 -5.03 5.22 2.98
C ASN A 34 -4.49 3.91 2.42
N LEU A 35 -4.81 3.67 1.15
CA LEU A 35 -4.26 2.56 0.37
C LEU A 35 -3.18 3.11 -0.58
N VAL A 36 -1.98 2.53 -0.50
CA VAL A 36 -0.79 3.05 -1.20
C VAL A 36 -0.18 1.95 -2.07
N LEU A 37 0.16 2.28 -3.32
CA LEU A 37 0.91 1.41 -4.22
C LEU A 37 2.40 1.72 -4.12
N ILE A 38 3.20 0.72 -3.77
CA ILE A 38 4.64 0.89 -3.52
C ILE A 38 5.43 0.04 -4.52
N ALA A 39 6.40 0.65 -5.21
CA ALA A 39 7.36 -0.08 -6.03
C ALA A 39 8.33 -0.90 -5.16
N LEU A 40 8.41 -2.21 -5.37
CA LEU A 40 9.27 -3.11 -4.59
C LEU A 40 10.77 -2.86 -4.81
N SER A 41 11.15 -2.40 -6.00
CA SER A 41 12.54 -2.18 -6.39
C SER A 41 13.14 -0.87 -5.90
N THR A 42 12.30 0.16 -5.69
CA THR A 42 12.76 1.53 -5.40
C THR A 42 12.14 2.15 -4.15
N ALA A 43 11.12 1.49 -3.57
CA ALA A 43 10.28 2.02 -2.49
C ALA A 43 9.61 3.37 -2.81
N VAL A 44 9.49 3.73 -4.09
CA VAL A 44 8.79 4.95 -4.55
C VAL A 44 7.28 4.72 -4.51
N VAL A 45 6.54 5.71 -4.00
CA VAL A 45 5.08 5.73 -3.99
C VAL A 45 4.58 6.28 -5.33
N THR A 46 3.87 5.46 -6.09
CA THR A 46 3.33 5.86 -7.40
C THR A 46 1.86 6.26 -7.35
N ALA A 47 1.10 5.82 -6.34
CA ALA A 47 -0.29 6.19 -6.18
C ALA A 47 -0.73 6.13 -4.71
N ILE A 48 -1.61 7.07 -4.32
CA ILE A 48 -2.27 7.12 -3.01
C ILE A 48 -3.78 7.23 -3.28
N ILE A 49 -4.54 6.32 -2.69
CA ILE A 49 -6.01 6.41 -2.63
C ILE A 49 -6.37 6.77 -1.19
N ASN A 50 -6.98 7.93 -1.00
CA ASN A 50 -7.29 8.48 0.32
C ASN A 50 -8.68 8.04 0.81
N GLY A 51 -8.84 7.86 2.13
CA GLY A 51 -10.15 7.66 2.77
C GLY A 51 -10.82 6.34 2.41
N VAL A 52 -10.04 5.28 2.17
CA VAL A 52 -10.58 3.95 1.81
C VAL A 52 -11.16 3.23 3.03
N PHE A 53 -10.73 3.64 4.23
CA PHE A 53 -11.07 3.00 5.49
C PHE A 53 -11.69 3.95 6.54
N ASP A 54 -12.10 5.16 6.13
CA ASP A 54 -12.99 6.04 6.93
C ASP A 54 -14.44 5.51 6.86
#